data_AF-D3RX81-F1
#
_entry.id   AF-D3RX81-F1
#
_cell.length_a   1.000
_cell.length_b   1.000
_cell.length_c   1.000
_cell.angle_alpha   90.00
_cell.angle_beta   90.00
_cell.angle_gamma   90.00
#
_symmetry.space_group_name_H-M   'P 1'
#
loop_
_entity.id
_entity.type
_entity.pdbx_description
1 polymer ?
#
loop_
_entity_poly.entity_id
_entity_poly.type
_entity_poly.pdbx_seq_one_letter_code
_entity_poly.pdbx_strand_id
1 'polypeptide(L)'
;MSCEDALKEIARKKLLFGKDLVKKVVECEDAPELVVKLADELDEISDGWFSVHAIFILSIIGNDRAFEALKHIVSTRDLGDFTVEDLPYLFARFEGKASELKEIVENENFDVFVRLAAFKALMHLSREDAELVAEKLLEEVKKKKDESCVFLMYISALGGKFREECLKLAEDCEIHPEDLLTELDFRLEDPWEHFSPESLLRLYKINYGKLNFDKYAPCFCGSGKKFKFCCYEVWKRI
;
A
#
# COMPACT_ATOMS: atom_id res chain seq x y z
N MET A 1 -27.90 0.61 4.15
CA MET A 1 -26.65 0.06 4.71
C MET A 1 -25.83 1.26 5.12
N SER A 2 -25.44 1.35 6.39
CA SER A 2 -24.58 2.44 6.87
C SER A 2 -23.12 2.24 6.42
N CYS A 3 -22.25 3.25 6.60
CA CYS A 3 -20.81 3.12 6.36
C CYS A 3 -20.21 2.01 7.21
N GLU A 4 -20.51 2.02 8.50
CA GLU A 4 -20.05 1.00 9.46
C GLU A 4 -20.52 -0.41 9.04
N ASP A 5 -21.77 -0.57 8.62
CA ASP A 5 -22.26 -1.86 8.10
C ASP A 5 -21.51 -2.30 6.85
N ALA A 6 -21.15 -1.36 5.96
CA ALA A 6 -20.39 -1.66 4.75
C ALA A 6 -18.96 -2.11 5.08
N LEU A 7 -18.29 -1.44 6.01
CA LEU A 7 -16.97 -1.82 6.52
C LEU A 7 -16.99 -3.21 7.19
N LYS A 8 -17.98 -3.47 8.04
CA LYS A 8 -18.21 -4.78 8.67
C LYS A 8 -18.44 -5.88 7.64
N GLU A 9 -19.19 -5.58 6.58
CA GLU A 9 -19.44 -6.54 5.50
C GLU A 9 -18.18 -6.80 4.65
N ILE A 10 -17.35 -5.78 4.40
CA ILE A 10 -16.03 -5.95 3.77
C ILE A 10 -15.17 -6.90 4.61
N ALA A 11 -15.05 -6.63 5.92
CA ALA A 11 -14.24 -7.46 6.82
C ALA A 11 -14.69 -8.93 6.84
N ARG A 12 -16.00 -9.18 6.96
CA ARG A 12 -16.57 -10.55 6.95
C ARG A 12 -16.31 -11.28 5.64
N LYS A 13 -16.30 -10.56 4.52
CA LYS A 13 -16.07 -11.14 3.18
C LYS A 13 -14.59 -11.37 2.88
N LYS A 14 -13.68 -10.83 3.69
CA LYS A 14 -12.22 -10.92 3.51
C LYS A 14 -11.88 -10.46 2.09
N LEU A 15 -11.43 -11.36 1.21
CA LEU A 15 -11.11 -11.04 -0.18
C LEU A 15 -12.28 -11.09 -1.16
N LEU A 16 -13.40 -11.75 -0.84
CA LEU A 16 -14.44 -12.04 -1.83
C LEU A 16 -15.64 -11.09 -1.71
N PHE A 17 -15.42 -9.83 -2.06
CA PHE A 17 -16.46 -8.79 -2.13
C PHE A 17 -16.38 -7.94 -3.42
N GLY A 18 -17.45 -7.22 -3.74
CA GLY A 18 -17.54 -6.42 -4.97
C GLY A 18 -17.22 -4.94 -4.74
N LYS A 19 -16.78 -4.25 -5.80
CA LYS A 19 -16.50 -2.80 -5.80
C LYS A 19 -17.66 -1.94 -5.26
N ASP A 20 -18.90 -2.42 -5.35
CA ASP A 20 -20.07 -1.69 -4.87
C ASP A 20 -20.09 -1.50 -3.34
N LEU A 21 -19.45 -2.39 -2.56
CA LEU A 21 -19.29 -2.17 -1.12
C LEU A 21 -18.26 -1.06 -0.85
N VAL A 22 -17.16 -1.06 -1.61
CA VAL A 22 -16.11 -0.03 -1.53
C VAL A 22 -16.66 1.34 -1.90
N LYS A 23 -17.42 1.45 -2.99
CA LYS A 23 -18.07 2.71 -3.42
C LYS A 23 -18.90 3.33 -2.30
N LYS A 24 -19.69 2.52 -1.60
CA LYS A 24 -20.49 3.01 -0.46
C LYS A 24 -19.62 3.58 0.65
N VAL A 25 -18.49 2.95 0.96
CA VAL A 25 -17.55 3.46 1.97
C VAL A 25 -16.90 4.76 1.50
N VAL A 26 -16.45 4.82 0.25
CA VAL A 26 -15.80 6.02 -0.33
C VAL A 26 -16.76 7.22 -0.36
N GLU A 27 -18.06 6.99 -0.53
CA GLU A 27 -19.10 8.03 -0.49
C GLU A 27 -19.41 8.54 0.93
N CYS A 28 -18.89 7.90 1.98
CA CYS A 28 -19.16 8.29 3.37
C CYS A 28 -18.11 9.27 3.89
N GLU A 29 -18.58 10.44 4.36
CA GLU A 29 -17.72 11.52 4.86
C GLU A 29 -16.90 11.15 6.10
N ASP A 30 -17.42 10.26 6.95
CA ASP A 30 -16.79 9.78 8.18
C ASP A 30 -16.01 8.47 8.00
N ALA A 31 -15.85 8.00 6.77
CA ALA A 31 -15.13 6.76 6.49
C ALA A 31 -13.68 6.74 7.02
N PRO A 32 -12.86 7.81 6.89
CA PRO A 32 -11.49 7.80 7.43
C PRO A 32 -11.43 7.50 8.93
N GLU A 33 -12.28 8.16 9.73
CA GLU A 33 -12.32 7.97 11.18
C GLU A 33 -12.90 6.61 11.55
N LEU A 34 -13.92 6.14 10.82
CA LEU A 34 -14.48 4.81 11.05
C LEU A 34 -13.47 3.70 10.75
N VAL A 35 -12.68 3.84 9.67
CA VAL A 35 -11.61 2.90 9.33
C VAL A 35 -10.62 2.78 10.47
N VAL A 36 -10.13 3.91 11.01
CA VAL A 36 -9.21 3.92 12.15
C VAL A 36 -9.86 3.34 13.40
N LYS A 37 -11.06 3.81 13.75
CA LYS A 37 -11.78 3.41 14.97
C LYS A 37 -12.06 1.91 15.03
N LEU A 38 -12.36 1.30 13.89
CA LEU A 38 -12.81 -0.09 13.80
C LEU A 38 -11.70 -1.05 13.36
N ALA A 39 -10.48 -0.56 13.06
CA ALA A 39 -9.42 -1.38 12.48
C ALA A 39 -9.13 -2.67 13.27
N ASP A 40 -9.01 -2.60 14.60
CA ASP A 40 -8.75 -3.78 15.45
C ASP A 40 -9.85 -4.84 15.32
N GLU A 41 -11.11 -4.43 15.49
CA GLU A 41 -12.28 -5.32 15.40
C GLU A 41 -12.36 -5.96 14.00
N LEU A 42 -12.15 -5.15 12.96
CA LEU A 42 -12.33 -5.58 11.58
C LEU A 42 -11.16 -6.43 11.06
N ASP A 43 -9.94 -6.21 11.54
CA ASP A 43 -8.81 -7.10 11.28
C ASP A 43 -9.01 -8.47 11.93
N GLU A 44 -9.52 -8.53 13.17
CA GLU A 44 -9.85 -9.81 13.82
C GLU A 44 -10.90 -10.60 13.02
N ILE A 45 -11.94 -9.91 12.52
CA ILE A 45 -12.99 -10.53 11.69
C ILE A 45 -12.45 -10.99 10.32
N SER A 46 -11.50 -10.26 9.77
CA SER A 46 -11.03 -10.44 8.39
C SER A 46 -9.75 -11.26 8.24
N ASP A 47 -9.18 -11.73 9.35
CA ASP A 47 -7.84 -12.31 9.42
C ASP A 47 -6.76 -11.33 8.89
N GLY A 48 -6.85 -10.05 9.26
CA GLY A 48 -5.90 -8.99 8.90
C GLY A 48 -6.08 -8.38 7.50
N TRP A 49 -7.03 -8.86 6.69
CA TRP A 49 -7.29 -8.32 5.35
C TRP A 49 -7.88 -6.91 5.37
N PHE A 50 -8.54 -6.52 6.45
CA PHE A 50 -9.22 -5.22 6.52
C PHE A 50 -8.22 -4.07 6.41
N SER A 51 -7.12 -4.07 7.17
CA SER A 51 -6.09 -3.05 7.08
C SER A 51 -5.43 -2.99 5.70
N VAL A 52 -5.25 -4.14 5.03
CA VAL A 52 -4.82 -4.17 3.63
C VAL A 52 -5.86 -3.51 2.71
N HIS A 53 -7.16 -3.77 2.86
CA HIS A 53 -8.17 -3.08 2.05
C HIS A 53 -8.26 -1.58 2.40
N ALA A 54 -8.03 -1.22 3.66
CA ALA A 54 -8.14 0.14 4.16
C ALA A 54 -7.17 1.10 3.47
N ILE A 55 -5.91 0.70 3.24
CA ILE A 55 -4.94 1.60 2.59
C ILE A 55 -5.37 2.00 1.17
N PHE A 56 -6.02 1.10 0.44
CA PHE A 56 -6.57 1.38 -0.89
C PHE A 56 -7.82 2.24 -0.79
N ILE A 57 -8.75 1.93 0.13
CA ILE A 57 -9.96 2.73 0.36
C ILE A 57 -9.60 4.18 0.69
N LEU A 58 -8.66 4.39 1.62
CA LEU A 58 -8.23 5.71 2.04
C LEU A 58 -7.55 6.47 0.89
N SER A 59 -6.71 5.81 0.11
CA SER A 59 -6.09 6.40 -1.09
C SER A 59 -7.13 6.78 -2.17
N ILE A 60 -8.21 6.00 -2.30
CA ILE A 60 -9.33 6.35 -3.19
C ILE A 60 -10.09 7.59 -2.68
N ILE A 61 -10.29 7.72 -1.36
CA ILE A 61 -10.95 8.89 -0.76
C ILE A 61 -10.09 10.15 -0.95
N GLY A 62 -8.77 10.03 -0.78
CA GLY A 62 -7.79 11.02 -1.27
C GLY A 62 -7.78 12.40 -0.60
N ASN A 63 -8.57 12.63 0.44
CA ASN A 63 -8.59 13.90 1.18
C ASN A 63 -7.65 13.89 2.40
N ASP A 64 -7.46 15.05 3.03
CA ASP A 64 -6.59 15.21 4.20
C ASP A 64 -6.91 14.25 5.34
N ARG A 65 -8.20 14.05 5.64
CA ARG A 65 -8.65 13.13 6.70
C ARG A 65 -8.27 11.68 6.36
N ALA A 66 -8.39 11.30 5.10
CA ALA A 66 -7.97 9.98 4.62
C ALA A 66 -6.45 9.79 4.66
N PHE A 67 -5.67 10.84 4.41
CA PHE A 67 -4.21 10.80 4.56
C PHE A 67 -3.81 10.59 6.03
N GLU A 68 -4.42 11.31 6.96
CA GLU A 68 -4.17 11.13 8.40
C GLU A 68 -4.55 9.71 8.86
N ALA A 69 -5.70 9.20 8.40
CA ALA A 69 -6.09 7.82 8.66
C ALA A 69 -5.10 6.81 8.06
N LEU A 70 -4.59 7.06 6.85
CA LEU A 70 -3.61 6.18 6.20
C LEU A 70 -2.32 6.14 7.01
N LYS A 71 -1.79 7.29 7.44
CA LYS A 71 -0.63 7.35 8.35
C LYS A 71 -0.86 6.55 9.63
N HIS A 72 -2.06 6.62 10.21
CA HIS A 72 -2.39 5.85 11.40
C HIS A 72 -2.36 4.33 11.13
N ILE A 73 -2.97 3.87 10.04
CA ILE A 73 -2.98 2.44 9.67
C ILE A 73 -1.54 1.94 9.46
N VAL A 74 -0.73 2.62 8.65
CA VAL A 74 0.64 2.15 8.34
C VAL A 74 1.62 2.26 9.51
N SER A 75 1.31 3.06 10.54
CA SER A 75 2.13 3.14 11.76
C SER A 75 1.78 2.11 12.83
N THR A 76 0.61 1.46 12.71
CA THR A 76 0.09 0.56 13.75
C THR A 76 -0.12 -0.87 13.27
N ARG A 77 0.02 -1.13 11.96
CA ARG A 77 -0.28 -2.42 11.34
C ARG A 77 0.89 -2.92 10.51
N ASP A 78 1.11 -4.23 10.56
CA ASP A 78 1.93 -4.94 9.60
C ASP A 78 1.08 -5.24 8.36
N LEU A 79 1.46 -4.66 7.22
CA LEU A 79 0.79 -4.83 5.94
C LEU A 79 1.56 -5.78 5.02
N GLY A 80 2.66 -6.39 5.49
CA GLY A 80 3.51 -7.27 4.70
C GLY A 80 3.98 -6.63 3.39
N ASP A 81 3.95 -7.42 2.32
CA ASP A 81 4.43 -7.01 0.99
C ASP A 81 3.68 -5.80 0.41
N PHE A 82 2.43 -5.56 0.83
CA PHE A 82 1.65 -4.39 0.39
C PHE A 82 2.31 -3.06 0.81
N THR A 83 3.16 -3.07 1.85
CA THR A 83 3.95 -1.89 2.25
C THR A 83 4.96 -1.50 1.18
N VAL A 84 5.63 -2.48 0.57
CA VAL A 84 6.71 -2.20 -0.40
C VAL A 84 6.20 -2.15 -1.84
N GLU A 85 5.17 -2.92 -2.16
CA GLU A 85 4.57 -3.04 -3.49
C GLU A 85 3.55 -1.92 -3.76
N ASP A 86 2.60 -1.69 -2.84
CA ASP A 86 1.42 -0.85 -3.13
C ASP A 86 1.46 0.53 -2.49
N LEU A 87 1.87 0.61 -1.22
CA LEU A 87 1.89 1.86 -0.46
C LEU A 87 2.59 3.04 -1.17
N PRO A 88 3.67 2.85 -1.97
CA PRO A 88 4.32 3.95 -2.69
C PRO A 88 3.37 4.71 -3.62
N TYR A 89 2.63 4.01 -4.48
CA TYR A 89 1.72 4.69 -5.40
C TYR A 89 0.44 5.13 -4.70
N LEU A 90 0.04 4.44 -3.62
CA LEU A 90 -1.11 4.86 -2.80
C LEU A 90 -0.84 6.20 -2.09
N PHE A 91 0.37 6.40 -1.57
CA PHE A 91 0.80 7.69 -1.02
C PHE A 91 0.90 8.78 -2.08
N ALA A 92 1.42 8.44 -3.27
CA ALA A 92 1.56 9.41 -4.37
C ALA A 92 0.23 9.96 -4.89
N ARG A 93 -0.92 9.39 -4.51
CA ARG A 93 -2.23 9.95 -4.87
C ARG A 93 -2.64 11.17 -4.06
N PHE A 94 -1.99 11.42 -2.92
CA PHE A 94 -2.27 12.57 -2.09
C PHE A 94 -1.45 13.77 -2.56
N GLU A 95 -1.87 14.37 -3.69
CA GLU A 95 -1.23 15.56 -4.24
C GLU A 95 -1.16 16.69 -3.19
N GLY A 96 -0.04 17.41 -3.17
CA GLY A 96 0.19 18.47 -2.19
C GLY A 96 0.69 18.00 -0.81
N LYS A 97 0.86 16.69 -0.57
CA LYS A 97 1.38 16.13 0.69
C LYS A 97 2.89 15.88 0.74
N ALA A 98 3.67 16.58 -0.09
CA ALA A 98 5.13 16.39 -0.13
C ALA A 98 5.81 16.69 1.22
N SER A 99 5.34 17.72 1.94
CA SER A 99 5.89 18.06 3.26
C SER A 99 5.61 16.97 4.30
N GLU A 100 4.39 16.45 4.33
CA GLU A 100 4.01 15.38 5.26
C GLU A 100 4.67 14.04 4.90
N LEU A 101 4.87 13.73 3.62
CA LEU A 101 5.64 12.56 3.20
C LEU A 101 7.09 12.66 3.67
N LYS A 102 7.71 13.84 3.56
CA LYS A 102 9.04 14.08 4.11
C LYS A 102 9.10 13.83 5.63
N GLU A 103 8.10 14.26 6.38
CA GLU A 103 8.00 13.96 7.82
C GLU A 103 7.95 12.46 8.09
N ILE A 104 7.23 11.68 7.26
CA ILE A 104 7.20 10.21 7.39
C ILE A 104 8.61 9.64 7.13
N VAL A 105 9.30 10.06 6.06
CA VAL A 105 10.65 9.56 5.73
C VAL A 105 11.65 9.82 6.86
N GLU A 106 11.59 11.01 7.45
CA GLU A 106 12.53 11.45 8.50
C GLU A 106 12.19 10.90 9.90
N ASN A 107 11.02 10.28 10.09
CA ASN A 107 10.57 9.81 11.40
C ASN A 107 10.93 8.32 11.64
N GLU A 108 11.93 8.09 12.49
CA GLU A 108 12.42 6.76 12.87
C GLU A 108 11.38 5.88 13.60
N ASN A 109 10.22 6.43 14.03
CA ASN A 109 9.15 5.61 14.62
C ASN A 109 8.32 4.85 13.57
N PHE A 110 8.41 5.21 12.30
CA PHE A 110 7.81 4.42 11.24
C PHE A 110 8.74 3.28 10.85
N ASP A 111 8.13 2.14 10.50
CA ASP A 111 8.85 1.03 9.90
C ASP A 111 9.66 1.48 8.68
N VAL A 112 10.85 0.90 8.49
CA VAL A 112 11.78 1.29 7.43
C VAL A 112 11.14 1.18 6.05
N PHE A 113 10.28 0.19 5.80
CA PHE A 113 9.61 0.01 4.52
C PHE A 113 8.48 1.03 4.30
N VAL A 114 7.81 1.48 5.36
CA VAL A 114 6.83 2.59 5.28
C VAL A 114 7.55 3.89 4.92
N ARG A 115 8.68 4.18 5.58
CA ARG A 115 9.52 5.34 5.28
C ARG A 115 10.03 5.28 3.83
N LEU A 116 10.41 4.09 3.37
CA LEU A 116 10.82 3.84 1.99
C LEU A 116 9.69 4.09 0.98
N ALA A 117 8.48 3.63 1.28
CA ALA A 117 7.31 3.86 0.45
C ALA A 117 6.96 5.36 0.37
N ALA A 118 7.05 6.08 1.49
CA ALA A 118 6.88 7.53 1.52
C ALA A 118 7.96 8.24 0.69
N PHE A 119 9.21 7.78 0.73
CA PHE A 119 10.30 8.35 -0.09
C PHE A 119 10.07 8.14 -1.59
N LYS A 120 9.64 6.94 -2.01
CA LYS A 120 9.21 6.69 -3.41
C LYS A 120 8.10 7.64 -3.84
N ALA A 121 7.08 7.82 -3.00
CA ALA A 121 5.98 8.74 -3.27
C ALA A 121 6.47 10.19 -3.36
N LEU A 122 7.38 10.59 -2.48
CA LEU A 122 8.00 11.91 -2.48
C LEU A 122 8.80 12.15 -3.76
N MET A 123 9.60 11.18 -4.23
CA MET A 123 10.31 11.27 -5.51
C MET A 123 9.36 11.53 -6.68
N HIS A 124 8.17 10.94 -6.64
CA HIS A 124 7.15 11.12 -7.66
C HIS A 124 6.49 12.51 -7.59
N LEU A 125 6.18 12.99 -6.38
CA LEU A 125 5.45 14.25 -6.18
C LEU A 125 6.34 15.51 -6.20
N SER A 126 7.55 15.42 -5.63
CA SER A 126 8.49 16.53 -5.49
C SER A 126 9.92 16.00 -5.50
N ARG A 127 10.53 15.99 -6.69
CA ARG A 127 11.92 15.56 -6.84
C ARG A 127 12.90 16.41 -6.02
N GLU A 128 12.66 17.73 -5.94
CA GLU A 128 13.49 18.64 -5.15
C GLU A 128 13.48 18.28 -3.66
N ASP A 129 12.29 18.04 -3.09
CA ASP A 129 12.19 17.61 -1.69
C ASP A 129 12.84 16.24 -1.47
N ALA A 130 12.66 15.31 -2.42
CA ALA A 130 13.30 14.00 -2.35
C ALA A 130 14.83 14.11 -2.38
N GLU A 131 15.41 14.99 -3.20
CA GLU A 131 16.85 15.23 -3.23
C GLU A 131 17.35 15.82 -1.90
N LEU A 132 16.61 16.76 -1.29
CA LEU A 132 16.96 17.32 0.02
C LEU A 132 16.92 16.26 1.14
N VAL A 133 15.93 15.37 1.12
CA VAL A 133 15.82 14.27 2.08
C VAL A 133 16.93 13.24 1.84
N ALA A 134 17.24 12.93 0.59
CA ALA A 134 18.32 12.02 0.22
C ALA A 134 19.70 12.48 0.73
N GLU A 135 20.00 13.78 0.63
CA GLU A 135 21.24 14.35 1.18
C GLU A 135 21.36 14.10 2.69
N LYS A 136 20.29 14.32 3.45
CA LYS A 136 20.28 14.06 4.90
C LYS A 136 20.46 12.57 5.21
N LEU A 137 19.69 11.71 4.53
CA LEU A 137 19.75 10.26 4.73
C LEU A 137 21.15 9.71 4.41
N LEU A 138 21.83 10.20 3.37
CA LEU A 138 23.20 9.81 3.07
C LEU A 138 24.17 10.17 4.18
N GLU A 139 24.03 11.36 4.76
CA GLU A 139 24.85 11.77 5.91
C GLU A 139 24.57 10.91 7.15
N GLU A 140 23.35 10.41 7.31
CA GLU A 140 23.00 9.47 8.38
C GLU A 140 23.60 8.09 8.14
N VAL A 141 23.47 7.53 6.93
CA VAL A 141 24.06 6.22 6.56
C VAL A 141 25.58 6.24 6.74
N LYS A 142 26.25 7.33 6.37
CA LYS A 142 27.70 7.50 6.61
C LYS A 142 28.08 7.41 8.09
N LYS A 143 27.21 7.86 8.98
CA LYS A 143 27.44 7.88 10.44
C LYS A 143 27.00 6.56 11.09
N LYS A 144 25.89 6.00 10.62
CA LYS A 144 25.21 4.81 11.15
C LYS A 144 25.21 3.73 10.05
N LYS A 145 26.16 2.79 10.13
CA LYS A 145 26.26 1.64 9.22
C LYS A 145 25.21 0.56 9.58
N ASP A 146 23.92 0.90 9.56
CA ASP A 146 22.84 0.04 10.06
C ASP A 146 21.64 -0.04 9.10
N GLU A 147 20.42 -0.23 9.62
CA GLU A 147 19.13 -0.32 8.91
C GLU A 147 18.92 0.79 7.87
N SER A 148 19.61 1.91 8.03
CA SER A 148 19.63 3.03 7.09
C SER A 148 20.17 2.65 5.69
N CYS A 149 20.97 1.59 5.56
CA CYS A 149 21.52 1.18 4.25
C CYS A 149 20.41 0.72 3.27
N VAL A 150 19.20 0.38 3.74
CA VAL A 150 18.03 0.07 2.88
C VAL A 150 17.64 1.26 1.98
N PHE A 151 17.87 2.49 2.44
CA PHE A 151 17.58 3.69 1.64
C PHE A 151 18.54 3.87 0.47
N LEU A 152 19.72 3.23 0.47
CA LEU A 152 20.71 3.40 -0.60
C LEU A 152 20.16 2.99 -1.97
N MET A 153 19.29 1.99 -2.05
CA MET A 153 18.63 1.56 -3.30
C MET A 153 17.78 2.68 -3.92
N TYR A 154 17.18 3.52 -3.08
CA TYR A 154 16.25 4.55 -3.51
C TYR A 154 16.93 5.86 -3.80
N ILE A 155 17.90 6.20 -2.96
CA ILE A 155 18.74 7.36 -3.18
C ILE A 155 19.59 7.17 -4.45
N SER A 156 20.06 5.95 -4.75
CA SER A 156 20.75 5.66 -6.00
C SER A 156 19.87 5.87 -7.24
N ALA A 157 18.56 5.60 -7.13
CA ALA A 157 17.59 5.75 -8.22
C ALA A 157 17.28 7.21 -8.58
N LEU A 158 17.55 8.17 -7.69
CA LEU A 158 17.59 9.58 -8.08
C LEU A 158 18.68 9.84 -9.15
N GLY A 159 19.71 9.00 -9.22
CA GLY A 159 20.78 9.14 -10.20
C GLY A 159 21.73 10.30 -9.91
N GLY A 160 22.53 10.66 -10.92
CA GLY A 160 23.48 11.78 -10.82
C GLY A 160 24.47 11.62 -9.66
N LYS A 161 24.63 12.67 -8.85
CA LYS A 161 25.59 12.73 -7.74
C LYS A 161 25.36 11.65 -6.67
N PHE A 162 24.12 11.23 -6.47
CA PHE A 162 23.75 10.27 -5.43
C PHE A 162 24.16 8.84 -5.77
N ARG A 163 24.15 8.48 -7.06
CA ARG A 163 24.42 7.11 -7.50
C ARG A 163 25.84 6.64 -7.15
N GLU A 164 26.84 7.45 -7.46
CA GLU A 164 28.24 7.11 -7.17
C GLU A 164 28.50 7.00 -5.67
N GLU A 165 27.87 7.86 -4.89
CA GLU A 165 28.00 7.87 -3.44
C GLU A 165 27.31 6.67 -2.79
N CYS A 166 26.11 6.31 -3.26
CA CYS A 166 25.41 5.11 -2.81
C CYS A 166 26.18 3.83 -3.12
N LEU A 167 26.80 3.73 -4.31
CA LEU A 167 27.59 2.56 -4.69
C LEU A 167 28.79 2.36 -3.75
N LYS A 168 29.50 3.44 -3.41
CA LYS A 168 30.61 3.39 -2.44
C LYS A 168 30.15 2.97 -1.04
N LEU A 169 29.01 3.51 -0.58
CA LEU A 169 28.46 3.17 0.73
C LEU A 169 27.89 1.74 0.78
N ALA A 170 27.37 1.23 -0.33
CA ALA A 170 26.89 -0.14 -0.40
C ALA A 170 28.04 -1.15 -0.23
N GLU A 171 29.20 -0.91 -0.84
CA GLU A 171 30.40 -1.72 -0.58
C GLU A 171 30.74 -1.74 0.92
N ASP A 172 30.66 -0.59 1.59
CA ASP A 172 30.90 -0.46 3.03
C ASP A 172 29.81 -1.11 3.92
N CYS A 173 28.59 -1.28 3.41
CA CYS A 173 27.46 -1.97 4.05
C CYS A 173 27.34 -3.45 3.64
N GLU A 174 28.28 -3.99 2.84
CA GLU A 174 28.19 -5.34 2.25
C GLU A 174 26.93 -5.58 1.38
N ILE A 175 26.37 -4.52 0.80
CA ILE A 175 25.24 -4.59 -0.14
C ILE A 175 25.79 -4.79 -1.55
N HIS A 176 25.27 -5.76 -2.29
CA HIS A 176 25.70 -5.95 -3.67
C HIS A 176 25.23 -4.77 -4.53
N PRO A 177 26.10 -4.16 -5.35
CA PRO A 177 25.71 -3.08 -6.26
C PRO A 177 24.54 -3.42 -7.17
N GLU A 178 24.36 -4.69 -7.52
CA GLU A 178 23.24 -5.19 -8.32
C GLU A 178 21.87 -4.98 -7.62
N ASP A 179 21.84 -5.07 -6.29
CA ASP A 179 20.65 -4.78 -5.48
C ASP A 179 20.31 -3.28 -5.50
N LEU A 180 21.30 -2.40 -5.68
CA LEU A 180 21.08 -0.96 -5.87
C LEU A 180 20.62 -0.58 -7.29
N LEU A 181 20.80 -1.49 -8.24
CA LEU A 181 20.58 -1.24 -9.68
C LEU A 181 19.26 -1.82 -10.19
N THR A 182 18.49 -2.50 -9.34
CA THR A 182 17.15 -2.92 -9.70
C THR A 182 16.31 -1.67 -9.94
N GLU A 183 15.81 -1.51 -11.17
CA GLU A 183 14.88 -0.42 -11.48
C GLU A 183 13.72 -0.52 -10.50
N LEU A 184 13.54 0.53 -9.70
CA LEU A 184 12.35 0.72 -8.92
C LEU A 184 11.25 1.08 -9.91
N ASP A 185 10.60 0.05 -10.44
CA ASP A 185 9.46 0.15 -11.36
C ASP A 185 8.28 0.78 -10.60
N PHE A 186 8.35 2.09 -10.40
CA PHE A 186 7.30 2.87 -9.79
C PHE A 186 6.22 3.12 -10.84
N ARG A 187 5.08 2.44 -10.67
CA ARG A 187 3.91 2.64 -11.52
C ARG A 187 2.79 3.24 -10.69
N LEU A 188 2.24 4.35 -11.16
CA LEU A 188 0.97 4.83 -10.64
C LEU A 188 -0.13 3.89 -11.11
N GLU A 189 -0.54 2.99 -10.23
CA GLU A 189 -1.66 2.10 -10.48
C GLU A 189 -2.98 2.76 -10.04
N ASP A 190 -4.10 2.26 -10.58
CA ASP A 190 -5.44 2.62 -10.13
C ASP A 190 -5.80 1.77 -8.90
N PRO A 191 -5.96 2.36 -7.69
CA PRO A 191 -6.29 1.61 -6.48
C PRO A 191 -7.62 0.83 -6.60
N TRP A 192 -8.50 1.22 -7.52
CA TRP A 192 -9.71 0.46 -7.79
C TRP A 192 -9.44 -0.93 -8.37
N GLU A 193 -8.27 -1.16 -8.99
CA GLU A 193 -7.90 -2.46 -9.56
C GLU A 193 -7.60 -3.52 -8.50
N HIS A 194 -7.23 -3.11 -7.28
CA HIS A 194 -7.19 -4.00 -6.11
C HIS A 194 -8.52 -4.73 -5.91
N PHE A 195 -9.63 -4.02 -6.10
CA PHE A 195 -10.98 -4.53 -5.93
C PHE A 195 -11.57 -5.14 -7.21
N SER A 196 -10.75 -5.38 -8.24
CA SER A 196 -11.17 -6.13 -9.43
C SER A 196 -11.40 -7.60 -9.07
N PRO A 197 -12.36 -8.29 -9.74
CA PRO A 197 -12.52 -9.73 -9.55
C PRO A 197 -11.25 -10.52 -9.82
N GLU A 198 -10.46 -10.10 -10.81
CA GLU A 198 -9.16 -10.65 -11.16
C GLU A 198 -8.16 -10.57 -10.00
N SER A 199 -7.95 -9.38 -9.43
CA SER A 199 -7.03 -9.18 -8.31
C SER A 199 -7.48 -9.95 -7.07
N LEU A 200 -8.74 -9.80 -6.68
CA LEU A 200 -9.28 -10.46 -5.47
C LEU A 200 -9.24 -11.99 -5.58
N LEU A 201 -9.52 -12.57 -6.75
CA LEU A 201 -9.39 -14.02 -6.95
C LEU A 201 -7.92 -14.47 -6.98
N ARG A 202 -7.01 -13.66 -7.52
CA ARG A 202 -5.56 -13.93 -7.49
C ARG A 202 -5.07 -13.95 -6.05
N LEU A 203 -5.37 -12.92 -5.28
CA LEU A 203 -5.06 -12.84 -3.85
C LEU A 203 -5.65 -14.03 -3.09
N TYR A 204 -6.91 -14.40 -3.39
CA TYR A 204 -7.55 -15.54 -2.75
C TYR A 204 -6.83 -16.85 -3.05
N LYS A 205 -6.44 -17.07 -4.31
CA LYS A 205 -5.71 -18.27 -4.72
C LYS A 205 -4.35 -18.38 -4.02
N ILE A 206 -3.61 -17.26 -3.93
CA ILE A 206 -2.29 -17.23 -3.28
C ILE A 206 -2.42 -17.55 -1.79
N ASN A 207 -3.41 -16.96 -1.10
CA ASN A 207 -3.50 -17.02 0.36
C ASN A 207 -4.32 -18.20 0.91
N TYR A 208 -5.36 -18.64 0.20
CA TYR A 208 -6.28 -19.69 0.64
C TYR A 208 -6.26 -20.94 -0.25
N GLY A 209 -5.55 -20.90 -1.38
CA GLY A 209 -5.40 -22.03 -2.29
C GLY A 209 -6.67 -22.32 -3.08
N LYS A 210 -7.48 -23.28 -2.63
CA LYS A 210 -8.67 -23.73 -3.37
C LYS A 210 -9.88 -22.86 -3.07
N LEU A 211 -10.63 -22.54 -4.12
CA LEU A 211 -11.87 -21.79 -3.98
C LEU A 211 -12.92 -22.58 -3.20
N ASN A 212 -13.15 -22.19 -1.95
CA ASN A 212 -14.22 -22.70 -1.09
C ASN A 212 -15.50 -21.85 -1.21
N PHE A 213 -15.85 -21.48 -2.45
CA PHE A 213 -17.02 -20.66 -2.77
C PHE A 213 -18.05 -21.52 -3.53
N ASP A 214 -19.31 -21.50 -3.11
CA ASP A 214 -20.36 -22.20 -3.86
C ASP A 214 -20.53 -21.56 -5.24
N LYS A 215 -20.19 -22.31 -6.29
CA LYS A 215 -20.31 -21.84 -7.68
C LYS A 215 -21.73 -21.46 -8.09
N TYR A 216 -22.74 -21.90 -7.35
CA TYR A 216 -24.14 -21.54 -7.59
C TYR A 216 -24.65 -20.38 -6.73
N ALA A 217 -23.85 -19.90 -5.76
CA ALA A 217 -24.15 -18.69 -5.01
C ALA A 217 -24.04 -17.43 -5.90
N PRO A 218 -24.68 -16.32 -5.50
CA PRO A 218 -24.48 -15.02 -6.14
C PRO A 218 -23.00 -14.66 -6.22
N CYS A 219 -22.58 -14.13 -7.37
CA CYS A 219 -21.18 -13.79 -7.61
C CYS A 219 -20.74 -12.62 -6.72
N PHE A 220 -19.58 -12.75 -6.10
CA PHE A 220 -19.06 -11.75 -5.15
C PHE A 220 -18.85 -10.37 -5.80
N CYS A 221 -18.62 -10.31 -7.12
CA CYS A 221 -18.40 -9.06 -7.84
C CYS A 221 -19.62 -8.12 -7.93
N GLY A 222 -20.79 -8.55 -7.44
CA GLY A 222 -22.01 -7.72 -7.43
C GLY A 222 -22.84 -7.80 -8.72
N SER A 223 -22.46 -8.59 -9.71
CA SER A 223 -23.16 -8.67 -11.01
C SER A 223 -24.60 -9.23 -10.96
N GLY A 224 -25.05 -9.74 -9.80
CA GLY A 224 -26.33 -10.42 -9.63
C GLY A 224 -26.42 -11.82 -10.26
N LYS A 225 -25.41 -12.24 -11.03
CA LYS A 225 -25.32 -13.57 -11.64
C LYS A 225 -24.78 -14.59 -10.63
N LYS A 226 -25.02 -15.89 -10.85
CA LYS A 226 -24.31 -16.95 -10.10
C LYS A 226 -22.84 -16.96 -10.48
N PHE A 227 -21.95 -17.28 -9.54
CA PHE A 227 -20.50 -17.28 -9.76
C PHE A 227 -20.06 -18.13 -10.97
N LYS A 228 -20.64 -19.33 -11.14
CA LYS A 228 -20.42 -20.22 -12.30
C LYS A 228 -20.64 -19.53 -13.66
N PHE A 229 -21.52 -18.54 -13.72
CA PHE A 229 -21.87 -17.80 -14.94
C PHE A 229 -21.27 -16.39 -14.97
N CYS A 230 -20.30 -16.12 -14.11
CA CYS A 230 -19.63 -14.83 -14.00
C CYS A 230 -18.12 -15.06 -13.76
N CYS A 231 -17.60 -14.76 -12.57
CA CYS A 231 -16.16 -14.79 -12.29
C CYS A 231 -15.53 -16.20 -12.23
N TYR A 232 -16.29 -17.28 -12.46
CA TYR A 232 -15.71 -18.63 -12.58
C TYR A 232 -14.74 -18.77 -13.76
N GLU A 233 -14.98 -18.11 -14.88
CA GLU A 233 -14.04 -18.10 -16.01
C GLU A 233 -12.76 -17.32 -15.68
N VAL A 234 -12.85 -16.29 -14.84
CA VAL A 234 -11.68 -15.59 -14.30
C VAL A 234 -10.88 -16.55 -13.41
N TRP A 235 -11.56 -17.22 -12.46
CA TRP A 235 -10.94 -18.19 -11.56
C TRP A 235 -10.20 -19.32 -12.29
N LYS A 236 -10.74 -19.83 -13.41
CA LYS A 236 -10.08 -20.88 -14.20
C LYS A 236 -8.80 -20.43 -14.91
N ARG A 237 -8.64 -19.13 -15.16
CA ARG A 237 -7.49 -18.56 -15.88
C ARG A 237 -6.33 -18.20 -14.96
N ILE A 238 -6.63 -17.90 -13.69
CA ILE A 238 -5.66 -17.62 -12.62
C ILE A 238 -5.07 -18.94 -12.15
#